data_AF-A0A844M484-F1
#
_entry.id   AF-A0A844M484-F1
#
_cell.length_a   1.000
_cell.length_b   1.000
_cell.length_c   1.000
_cell.angle_alpha   90.00
_cell.angle_beta   90.00
_cell.angle_gamma   90.00
#
_symmetry.space_group_name_H-M   'P 1'
#
loop_
_entity.id
_entity.type
_entity.pdbx_description
1 polymer ?
#
loop_
_entity_poly.entity_id
_entity_poly.type
_entity_poly.pdbx_seq_one_letter_code
_entity_poly.pdbx_strand_id
1 'polypeptide(L)'
;YFPEIMGNGKAGLLFVFHQNNQFSYIALLLLAKAIAVYLVFASGAKGGKIAPSMMLGGASAFLIATVSNTLFDLNLPIPLAIMVGSALFLGIVNSMPLTAPI
;
A
#
# COMPACT_ATOMS: atom_id res chain seq x y z
N TYR A 1 -2.77 14.48 -11.64
CA TYR A 1 -3.27 14.94 -10.33
C TYR A 1 -3.56 13.71 -9.49
N PHE A 2 -3.06 13.61 -8.25
CA PHE A 2 -3.14 12.41 -7.41
C PHE A 2 -3.85 12.75 -6.07
N PRO A 3 -5.18 12.76 -6.03
CA PRO A 3 -5.93 13.15 -4.84
C PRO A 3 -5.71 12.17 -3.67
N GLU A 4 -5.36 10.91 -3.93
CA GLU A 4 -5.16 9.89 -2.89
C GLU A 4 -3.86 10.08 -2.08
N ILE A 5 -2.96 10.96 -2.53
CA ILE A 5 -1.73 11.27 -1.78
C ILE A 5 -2.08 11.96 -0.46
N MET A 6 -2.98 12.94 -0.49
CA MET A 6 -3.44 13.65 0.70
C MET A 6 -4.40 12.78 1.53
N GLY A 7 -4.13 12.69 2.83
CA GLY A 7 -4.97 11.97 3.79
C GLY A 7 -4.41 10.63 4.29
N ASN A 8 -5.14 10.02 5.23
CA ASN A 8 -4.66 8.92 6.09
C ASN A 8 -4.38 7.58 5.39
N GLY A 9 -4.57 7.47 4.07
CA GLY A 9 -4.24 6.28 3.29
C GLY A 9 -5.37 5.26 3.10
N LYS A 10 -6.48 5.37 3.84
CA LYS A 10 -7.65 4.48 3.66
C LYS A 10 -8.26 4.58 2.25
N ALA A 11 -8.45 5.80 1.76
CA ALA A 11 -8.97 6.04 0.42
C ALA A 11 -8.05 5.48 -0.67
N GLY A 12 -6.73 5.60 -0.48
CA GLY A 12 -5.75 5.05 -1.42
C GLY A 12 -5.71 3.52 -1.40
N LEU A 13 -5.89 2.87 -0.24
CA LEU A 13 -6.00 1.42 -0.18
C LEU A 13 -7.29 0.93 -0.88
N LEU A 14 -8.42 1.57 -0.63
CA LEU A 14 -9.68 1.27 -1.32
C LEU A 14 -9.58 1.47 -2.83
N PHE A 15 -8.86 2.50 -3.25
CA PHE A 15 -8.56 2.77 -4.65
C PHE A 15 -7.78 1.61 -5.28
N VAL A 16 -6.72 1.12 -4.61
CA VAL A 16 -5.93 -0.05 -5.05
C VAL A 16 -6.78 -1.32 -5.16
N PHE A 17 -7.79 -1.49 -4.31
CA PHE A 17 -8.70 -2.64 -4.34
C PHE A 17 -9.75 -2.62 -5.46
N HIS A 18 -10.39 -1.48 -5.71
CA HIS A 18 -11.64 -1.43 -6.49
C HIS A 18 -11.48 -0.94 -7.93
N GLN A 19 -10.43 -0.16 -8.24
CA GLN A 19 -10.30 0.41 -9.57
C GLN A 19 -9.49 -0.49 -10.50
N ASN A 20 -9.86 -0.48 -11.78
CA ASN A 20 -9.19 -1.17 -12.88
C ASN A 20 -7.84 -0.49 -13.14
N ASN A 21 -6.90 -0.73 -12.23
CA ASN A 21 -5.80 0.18 -11.98
C ASN A 21 -4.63 -0.06 -12.91
N GLN A 22 -4.26 1.00 -13.63
CA GLN A 22 -3.06 1.03 -14.43
C GLN A 22 -1.83 0.90 -13.51
N PHE A 23 -1.01 -0.11 -13.78
CA PHE A 23 0.23 -0.41 -13.04
C PHE A 23 1.08 0.85 -12.78
N SER A 24 1.26 1.67 -13.81
CA SER A 24 2.03 2.92 -13.73
C SER A 24 1.45 3.93 -12.75
N TYR A 25 0.11 4.02 -12.63
CA TYR A 25 -0.53 4.94 -11.70
C TYR A 25 -0.29 4.52 -10.25
N ILE A 26 -0.45 3.23 -9.94
CA ILE A 26 -0.19 2.71 -8.58
C ILE A 26 1.29 2.84 -8.21
N ALA A 27 2.21 2.60 -9.14
CA ALA A 27 3.64 2.77 -8.89
C ALA A 27 4.00 4.21 -8.52
N LEU A 28 3.49 5.19 -9.29
CA LEU A 28 3.71 6.61 -9.00
C LEU A 28 3.03 7.05 -7.71
N LEU A 29 1.82 6.56 -7.45
CA LEU A 29 1.05 6.86 -6.24
C LEU A 29 1.74 6.30 -4.99
N LEU A 30 2.32 5.09 -5.07
CA LEU A 30 3.13 4.49 -4.00
C LEU A 30 4.36 5.36 -3.71
N LEU A 31 5.14 5.71 -4.74
CA LEU A 31 6.32 6.56 -4.58
C LEU A 31 5.98 7.91 -3.95
N ALA A 32 4.97 8.59 -4.48
CA ALA A 32 4.56 9.89 -3.97
C ALA A 32 4.04 9.81 -2.53
N LYS A 33 3.27 8.76 -2.19
CA LYS A 33 2.80 8.51 -0.82
C LYS A 33 3.96 8.21 0.13
N ALA A 34 4.93 7.39 -0.28
CA ALA A 34 6.09 7.04 0.53
C ALA A 34 6.94 8.28 0.86
N ILE A 35 7.17 9.16 -0.13
CA ILE A 35 7.87 10.43 0.07
C ILE A 35 7.09 11.33 1.03
N ALA A 36 5.77 11.48 0.83
CA ALA A 36 4.94 12.30 1.70
C ALA A 36 4.96 11.79 3.15
N VAL A 37 4.83 10.48 3.35
CA VAL A 37 4.90 9.85 4.67
C VAL A 37 6.28 10.06 5.31
N TYR A 38 7.36 9.90 4.54
CA TYR A 38 8.72 10.16 5.02
C TYR A 38 8.90 11.62 5.46
N LEU A 39 8.47 12.59 4.65
CA LEU A 39 8.56 14.01 4.96
C LEU A 39 7.75 14.40 6.21
N VAL A 40 6.56 13.83 6.39
CA VAL A 40 5.71 14.06 7.57
C VAL A 40 6.35 13.49 8.85
N PHE A 41 6.99 12.32 8.78
CA PHE A 41 7.74 11.80 9.93
C PHE A 41 9.04 12.58 10.18
N ALA A 42 9.74 12.99 9.13
CA ALA A 42 10.94 13.82 9.23
C ALA A 42 10.65 15.20 9.83
N SER A 43 9.46 15.76 9.59
CA SER A 43 9.02 17.02 10.18
C SER A 43 8.57 16.89 11.65
N GLY A 44 8.68 15.70 12.26
CA GLY A 44 8.29 15.45 13.64
C GLY A 44 6.78 15.43 13.89
N ALA A 45 5.96 15.29 12.85
CA ALA A 45 4.51 15.26 13.00
C ALA A 45 4.06 14.00 13.76
N LYS A 46 3.25 14.18 14.81
CA LYS A 46 2.63 13.08 15.56
C LYS A 46 1.34 12.64 14.86
N GLY A 47 1.49 11.83 13.81
CA GLY A 47 0.39 11.21 13.07
C GLY A 47 0.31 9.69 13.28
N GLY A 48 -0.88 9.12 13.08
CA GLY A 48 -1.09 7.67 13.13
C GLY A 48 -0.38 6.94 11.99
N LYS A 49 0.45 5.93 12.30
CA LYS A 49 1.25 5.18 11.29
C LYS A 49 0.50 4.03 10.64
N ILE A 50 -0.63 3.60 11.20
CA ILE A 50 -1.36 2.38 10.85
C ILE A 50 -1.89 2.44 9.40
N ALA A 51 -2.80 3.37 9.12
CA ALA A 51 -3.46 3.49 7.82
C ALA A 51 -2.52 3.83 6.63
N PRO A 52 -1.47 4.69 6.78
CA PRO A 52 -0.51 4.87 5.69
C PRO A 52 0.36 3.62 5.47
N SER A 53 0.68 2.85 6.51
CA SER A 53 1.44 1.60 6.37
C SER A 53 0.64 0.54 5.61
N MET A 54 -0.64 0.34 5.94
CA MET A 54 -1.49 -0.62 5.22
C MET A 54 -1.60 -0.29 3.73
N MET A 55 -1.74 1.00 3.39
CA MET A 55 -1.81 1.44 2.00
C MET A 55 -0.50 1.17 1.24
N LEU A 56 0.65 1.49 1.83
CA LEU A 56 1.95 1.23 1.22
C LEU A 56 2.20 -0.27 1.00
N GLY A 57 1.81 -1.11 1.97
CA GLY A 57 1.88 -2.56 1.86
C GLY A 57 0.94 -3.17 0.80
N GLY A 58 -0.29 -2.68 0.73
CA GLY A 58 -1.25 -3.13 -0.27
C GLY A 58 -0.83 -2.73 -1.69
N ALA A 59 -0.34 -1.49 -1.88
CA ALA A 59 0.14 -1.01 -3.17
C ALA A 59 1.41 -1.73 -3.63
N SER A 60 2.36 -2.01 -2.72
CA SER A 60 3.57 -2.76 -3.07
C SER A 60 3.25 -4.20 -3.47
N ALA A 61 2.36 -4.87 -2.74
CA ALA A 61 1.94 -6.22 -3.07
C ALA A 61 1.12 -6.29 -4.37
N PHE A 62 0.33 -5.27 -4.70
CA PHE A 62 -0.29 -5.16 -6.03
C PHE A 62 0.78 -5.15 -7.14
N LEU A 63 1.82 -4.33 -7.01
CA LEU A 63 2.89 -4.25 -8.02
C LEU A 63 3.65 -5.57 -8.13
N ILE A 64 3.94 -6.21 -7.01
CA ILE A 64 4.62 -7.51 -7.01
C ILE A 64 3.74 -8.59 -7.63
N ALA A 65 2.45 -8.66 -7.27
CA ALA A 65 1.53 -9.66 -7.81
C ALA A 65 1.29 -9.47 -9.32
N THR A 66 1.17 -8.22 -9.78
CA THR A 66 1.03 -7.91 -11.22
C THR A 66 2.29 -8.28 -11.99
N VAL A 67 3.48 -7.90 -11.50
CA VAL A 67 4.76 -8.30 -12.12
C VAL A 67 4.90 -9.83 -12.15
N SER A 68 4.62 -10.51 -11.03
CA SER A 68 4.68 -11.96 -10.93
C SER A 68 3.72 -12.66 -11.91
N ASN A 69 2.51 -12.13 -12.07
CA ASN A 69 1.56 -12.64 -13.06
C ASN A 69 2.06 -12.42 -14.50
N THR A 70 2.70 -11.29 -14.79
CA THR A 70 3.21 -11.01 -16.15
C THR A 70 4.49 -11.76 -16.50
N LEU A 71 5.35 -12.06 -15.53
CA LEU A 71 6.66 -12.69 -15.77
C LEU A 71 6.62 -14.22 -15.63
N PHE A 72 5.79 -14.73 -14.73
CA PHE A 72 5.77 -16.15 -14.36
C PHE A 72 4.42 -16.84 -14.63
N ASP A 73 3.43 -16.13 -15.18
CA ASP A 73 2.08 -16.65 -15.47
C ASP A 73 1.40 -17.36 -14.28
N LEU A 74 1.72 -16.92 -13.06
CA LEU A 74 1.32 -17.59 -11.81
C LEU A 74 -0.19 -17.49 -11.48
N ASN A 75 -0.97 -16.75 -12.28
CA ASN A 75 -2.41 -16.53 -12.11
C ASN A 75 -2.81 -16.22 -10.65
N LEU A 76 -2.00 -15.40 -9.98
CA LEU A 76 -2.18 -15.02 -8.59
C LEU A 76 -3.41 -14.11 -8.44
N PRO A 77 -4.30 -14.39 -7.47
CA PRO A 77 -5.41 -13.51 -7.14
C PRO A 77 -4.90 -12.20 -6.54
N ILE A 78 -4.95 -11.12 -7.32
CA ILE A 78 -4.49 -9.78 -6.94
C ILE A 78 -5.11 -9.26 -5.63
N PRO A 79 -6.43 -9.44 -5.36
CA PRO A 79 -7.03 -8.95 -4.11
C PRO A 79 -6.42 -9.59 -2.85
N LEU A 80 -6.08 -10.89 -2.92
CA LEU A 80 -5.46 -11.60 -1.81
C LEU A 80 -4.03 -11.12 -1.58
N ALA A 81 -3.27 -10.86 -2.66
CA ALA A 81 -1.94 -10.29 -2.54
C ALA A 81 -1.97 -8.90 -1.86
N ILE A 82 -2.93 -8.04 -2.22
CA ILE A 82 -3.10 -6.73 -1.58
C ILE A 82 -3.41 -6.89 -0.08
N MET A 83 -4.32 -7.79 0.29
CA MET A 83 -4.64 -8.05 1.71
C MET A 83 -3.41 -8.51 2.49
N VAL A 84 -2.71 -9.54 2.00
CA VAL A 84 -1.51 -10.08 2.64
C VAL A 84 -0.41 -9.03 2.76
N GLY A 85 -0.16 -8.26 1.70
CA GLY A 85 0.81 -7.17 1.70
C GLY A 85 0.48 -6.07 2.70
N SER A 86 -0.79 -5.68 2.78
CA SER A 86 -1.25 -4.66 3.73
C SER A 86 -1.07 -5.10 5.19
N ALA A 87 -1.38 -6.37 5.50
CA ALA A 87 -1.21 -6.95 6.82
C ALA A 87 0.27 -7.11 7.20
N LEU A 88 1.11 -7.64 6.30
CA LEU A 88 2.55 -7.79 6.54
C LEU A 88 3.22 -6.45 6.81
N PHE A 89 2.97 -5.45 5.98
CA PHE A 89 3.58 -4.13 6.13
C PHE A 89 3.09 -3.43 7.40
N LEU A 90 1.80 -3.59 7.75
CA LEU A 90 1.26 -3.10 9.02
C LEU A 90 1.97 -3.75 10.21
N GLY A 91 2.09 -5.08 10.21
CA GLY A 91 2.72 -5.86 11.28
C GLY A 91 4.19 -5.51 11.49
N ILE A 92 4.94 -5.33 10.39
CA ILE A 92 6.37 -4.95 10.43
C ILE A 92 6.53 -3.50 10.91
N VAL A 93 5.81 -2.54 10.31
CA VAL A 93 6.01 -1.11 10.58
C VAL A 93 5.46 -0.69 11.95
N ASN A 94 4.40 -1.33 12.43
CA ASN A 94 3.79 -1.01 13.73
C ASN A 94 4.22 -1.97 14.84
N SER A 95 5.06 -2.96 14.54
CA SER A 95 5.46 -4.01 15.50
C SER A 95 4.25 -4.71 16.15
N MET A 96 3.16 -4.87 15.39
CA MET A 96 1.91 -5.51 15.82
C MET A 96 1.65 -6.78 14.99
N PRO A 97 2.54 -7.80 15.01
CA PRO A 97 2.44 -8.97 14.15
C PRO A 97 1.20 -9.83 14.44
N LEU A 98 0.72 -9.84 15.69
CA LEU A 98 -0.46 -10.61 16.08
C LEU A 98 -1.78 -9.90 15.74
N THR A 99 -1.80 -8.57 15.71
CA THR A 99 -3.03 -7.78 15.43
C THR A 99 -3.19 -7.46 13.95
N ALA A 100 -2.10 -7.44 13.17
CA ALA A 100 -2.15 -7.09 11.76
C ALA A 100 -2.97 -8.04 10.84
N PRO A 101 -3.05 -9.36 11.08
CA PRO A 101 -3.86 -10.26 10.26
C PRO A 101 -5.34 -10.35 10.68
N ILE A 102 -5.73 -9.72 11.80
CA ILE A 102 -7.09 -9.75 12.39
C ILE A 102 -7.86 -8.50 11.97
#